data_AF-A0A2V7KFX8-F1
#
_entry.id   AF-A0A2V7KFX8-F1
#
_cell.length_a   1.000
_cell.length_b   1.000
_cell.length_c   1.000
_cell.angle_alpha   90.00
_cell.angle_beta   90.00
_cell.angle_gamma   90.00
#
_symmetry.space_group_name_H-M   'P 1'
#
loop_
_entity.id
_entity.type
_entity.pdbx_description
1 polymer ?
#
loop_
_entity_poly.entity_id
_entity_poly.type
_entity_poly.pdbx_seq_one_letter_code
_entity_poly.pdbx_strand_id
1 'polypeptide(L)'
;MNGDVAVTTVAADMAAQRGILVVTAAGNAGPFSRTLSTPADADSVLSIGAEDSLGTIAAFSSRGPTADGRIKPDFTAPGVAVCVLTGIDHVGREDGTSFATPLLAASAALVKQMHPSLLPMDLRAAFRSTATKRAAPDTIYGWGRPDVAAAAVFPSGVTALAPLPAAGPLTTITPTFLWTVGTVPSFATPVTYRLRIGRDTSLASPIIDSLTTAQTLVTSQALKAGNLFWRVDATAKSGETGTSGLIGPVVVPAWATLTALSNPAGMVIDTAQPTFTWKPALVSSPPGPLSYDLFVQRVASGSLDFSVANLTDTTFALPVPLERNTAYRWLLVVYAGNDTSLIRSQGSFLVVDLGMPTSTLLYQNFPNPFPAAGRDSTCLWFDLAIAGNVQLDILDLRGNRVRRFVPGPDFPGVLAPGRYGRGSGSGGICDPRLMWDGRADDGHPLPAGVYLAKLKVAGLLVFKRIVFRGK
;
A
#
# COMPACT_ATOMS: atom_id res chain seq x y z
N MET A 1 18.84 4.95 45.46
CA MET A 1 17.72 5.81 45.03
C MET A 1 17.10 5.26 43.77
N ASN A 2 16.46 4.09 43.88
CA ASN A 2 15.74 3.43 42.79
C ASN A 2 14.24 3.72 42.83
N GLY A 3 13.74 4.54 43.77
CA GLY A 3 12.32 4.81 43.92
C GLY A 3 11.57 3.92 44.93
N ASP A 4 12.14 2.81 45.41
CA ASP A 4 11.31 1.79 46.08
C ASP A 4 11.66 1.51 47.55
N VAL A 5 12.82 1.97 48.02
CA VAL A 5 13.39 1.51 49.30
C VAL A 5 13.29 2.55 50.42
N ALA A 6 13.50 3.82 50.12
CA ALA A 6 13.51 4.85 51.16
C ALA A 6 12.10 5.09 51.70
N VAL A 7 11.95 5.13 53.03
CA VAL A 7 10.64 5.27 53.70
C VAL A 7 9.88 6.51 53.21
N THR A 8 10.59 7.62 52.98
CA THR A 8 10.01 8.86 52.42
C THR A 8 9.48 8.66 51.00
N THR A 9 10.14 7.84 50.20
CA THR A 9 9.77 7.57 48.81
C THR A 9 8.53 6.68 48.75
N VAL A 10 8.52 5.59 49.53
CA VAL A 10 7.35 4.71 49.67
C VAL A 10 6.12 5.48 50.17
N ALA A 11 6.30 6.39 51.15
CA ALA A 11 5.22 7.24 51.64
C ALA A 11 4.67 8.20 50.55
N ALA A 12 5.56 8.77 49.74
CA ALA A 12 5.18 9.69 48.68
C ALA A 12 4.42 8.97 47.54
N ASP A 13 4.86 7.79 47.12
CA ASP A 13 4.15 7.00 46.11
C ASP A 13 2.78 6.50 46.63
N MET A 14 2.71 6.13 47.91
CA MET A 14 1.44 5.80 48.57
C MET A 14 0.44 6.98 48.58
N ALA A 15 0.91 8.22 48.70
CA ALA A 15 0.06 9.40 48.59
C ALA A 15 -0.42 9.62 47.13
N ALA A 16 0.50 9.48 46.17
CA ALA A 16 0.17 9.56 44.74
C ALA A 16 -0.86 8.52 44.29
N GLN A 17 -0.75 7.28 44.76
CA GLN A 17 -1.72 6.21 44.52
C GLN A 17 -3.12 6.53 45.05
N ARG A 18 -3.23 7.37 46.10
CA ARG A 18 -4.51 7.85 46.65
C ARG A 18 -5.02 9.12 45.97
N GLY A 19 -4.43 9.52 44.85
CA GLY A 19 -4.84 10.69 44.09
C GLY A 19 -4.26 12.02 44.59
N ILE A 20 -3.34 12.01 45.55
CA ILE A 20 -2.65 13.21 46.04
C ILE A 20 -1.42 13.46 45.18
N LEU A 21 -1.38 14.57 44.44
CA LEU A 21 -0.18 14.96 43.72
C LEU A 21 0.92 15.34 44.72
N VAL A 22 2.05 14.62 44.68
CA VAL A 22 3.24 14.96 45.48
C VAL A 22 4.27 15.63 44.59
N VAL A 23 4.72 16.81 45.01
CA VAL A 23 5.75 17.61 44.33
C VAL A 23 6.91 17.78 45.31
N THR A 24 8.12 17.45 44.89
CA THR A 24 9.31 17.45 45.74
C THR A 24 10.51 18.06 45.04
N ALA A 25 11.44 18.60 45.83
CA ALA A 25 12.65 19.21 45.32
C ALA A 25 13.62 18.13 44.83
N ALA A 26 14.28 18.34 43.69
CA ALA A 26 15.28 17.41 43.19
C ALA A 26 16.49 17.28 44.13
N GLY A 27 16.82 18.36 44.84
CA GLY A 27 17.99 18.50 45.70
C GLY A 27 18.95 19.58 45.20
N ASN A 28 19.88 20.00 46.07
CA ASN A 28 20.87 21.05 45.80
C ASN A 28 22.31 20.50 45.73
N ALA A 29 22.48 19.24 45.32
CA ALA A 29 23.77 18.52 45.30
C ALA A 29 24.37 18.36 43.88
N GLY A 30 23.87 19.10 42.90
CA GLY A 30 24.47 19.21 41.57
C GLY A 30 25.90 19.80 41.60
N PRO A 31 26.63 19.80 40.47
CA PRO A 31 26.17 19.53 39.11
C PRO A 31 26.44 18.09 38.62
N PHE A 32 26.96 17.21 39.48
CA PHE A 32 27.25 15.83 39.09
C PHE A 32 25.96 15.02 38.88
N SER A 33 26.05 13.95 38.09
CA SER A 33 24.95 13.02 37.87
C SER A 33 24.64 12.21 39.13
N ARG A 34 23.40 11.70 39.23
CA ARG A 34 22.91 10.87 40.34
C ARG A 34 22.99 11.55 41.72
N THR A 35 22.61 12.82 41.77
CA THR A 35 22.69 13.67 42.98
C THR A 35 21.31 14.01 43.55
N LEU A 36 20.25 13.33 43.09
CA LEU A 36 18.89 13.47 43.61
C LEU A 36 18.86 13.22 45.13
N SER A 37 17.88 13.81 45.82
CA SER A 37 17.54 13.47 47.20
C SER A 37 16.26 12.65 47.26
N THR A 38 16.10 11.72 48.20
CA THR A 38 14.80 11.07 48.43
C THR A 38 13.80 12.08 49.04
N PRO A 39 12.53 12.13 48.60
CA PRO A 39 11.84 11.20 47.71
C PRO A 39 11.82 11.59 46.22
N ALA A 40 12.72 12.44 45.73
CA ALA A 40 12.75 12.88 44.34
C ALA A 40 12.94 11.74 43.31
N ASP A 41 13.46 10.60 43.77
CA ASP A 41 13.61 9.39 42.98
C ASP A 41 12.32 8.58 42.83
N ALA A 42 11.22 8.88 43.52
CA ALA A 42 9.95 8.15 43.38
C ALA A 42 9.40 8.22 41.94
N ASP A 43 8.70 7.18 41.51
CA ASP A 43 8.15 7.10 40.15
C ASP A 43 6.86 7.88 39.96
N SER A 44 6.09 8.06 41.04
CA SER A 44 4.74 8.63 41.02
C SER A 44 4.68 10.05 41.58
N VAL A 45 5.84 10.63 41.91
CA VAL A 45 6.00 12.01 42.38
C VAL A 45 6.59 12.90 41.29
N LEU A 46 6.36 14.21 41.38
CA LEU A 46 7.03 15.20 40.54
C LEU A 46 8.30 15.70 41.24
N SER A 47 9.47 15.42 40.67
CA SER A 47 10.74 15.99 41.13
C SER A 47 11.08 17.27 40.35
N ILE A 48 11.39 18.35 41.06
CA ILE A 48 11.57 19.68 40.46
C ILE A 48 13.02 20.15 40.59
N GLY A 49 13.66 20.38 39.45
CA GLY A 49 14.96 21.04 39.35
C GLY A 49 14.84 22.57 39.33
N ALA A 50 15.95 23.26 39.58
CA ALA A 50 16.03 24.72 39.62
C ALA A 50 16.74 25.26 38.37
N GLU A 51 16.14 26.27 37.76
CA GLU A 51 16.74 27.06 36.69
C GLU A 51 16.61 28.56 36.99
N ASP A 52 17.37 29.39 36.27
CA ASP A 52 17.26 30.84 36.34
C ASP A 52 16.15 31.38 35.42
N SER A 53 15.97 32.71 35.41
CA SER A 53 14.96 33.39 34.59
C SER A 53 15.19 33.23 33.08
N LEU A 54 16.41 32.89 32.66
CA LEU A 54 16.77 32.64 31.27
C LEU A 54 16.58 31.17 30.88
N GLY A 55 16.18 30.31 31.83
CA GLY A 55 16.04 28.86 31.62
C GLY A 55 17.36 28.12 31.67
N THR A 56 18.42 28.71 32.24
CA THR A 56 19.69 28.03 32.49
C THR A 56 19.58 27.23 33.78
N ILE A 57 19.91 25.93 33.73
CA ILE A 57 19.92 25.10 34.94
C ILE A 57 20.88 25.66 35.99
N ALA A 58 20.42 25.74 37.25
CA ALA A 58 21.26 26.13 38.36
C ALA A 58 22.35 25.07 38.61
N ALA A 59 23.58 25.50 38.87
CA ALA A 59 24.71 24.57 39.09
C ALA A 59 24.45 23.60 40.26
N PHE A 60 23.79 24.08 41.31
CA PHE A 60 23.42 23.27 42.47
C PHE A 60 22.27 22.30 42.20
N SER A 61 21.47 22.49 41.15
CA SER A 61 20.29 21.66 40.91
C SER A 61 20.71 20.20 40.72
N SER A 62 20.23 19.33 41.61
CA SER A 62 20.50 17.90 41.55
C SER A 62 20.01 17.30 40.23
N ARG A 63 20.74 16.29 39.76
CA ARG A 63 20.55 15.68 38.44
C ARG A 63 20.37 14.18 38.58
N GLY A 64 19.55 13.62 37.72
CA GLY A 64 19.43 12.18 37.58
C GLY A 64 20.63 11.55 36.86
N PRO A 65 20.44 10.35 36.29
CA PRO A 65 19.24 9.53 36.42
C PRO A 65 19.04 9.03 37.86
N THR A 66 17.91 8.40 38.13
CA THR A 66 17.76 7.53 39.31
C THR A 66 18.71 6.32 39.21
N ALA A 67 18.86 5.55 40.29
CA ALA A 67 19.77 4.40 40.31
C ALA A 67 19.40 3.32 39.27
N ASP A 68 18.10 3.18 38.98
CA ASP A 68 17.49 2.30 37.97
C ASP A 68 17.37 2.93 36.58
N GLY A 69 17.89 4.15 36.38
CA GLY A 69 18.03 4.75 35.05
C GLY A 69 16.88 5.65 34.58
N ARG A 70 15.88 5.95 35.43
CA ARG A 70 14.78 6.85 35.07
C ARG A 70 15.25 8.30 34.95
N ILE A 71 14.59 9.04 34.06
CA ILE A 71 14.78 10.49 33.92
C ILE A 71 14.18 11.19 35.15
N LYS A 72 15.05 11.91 35.87
CA LYS A 72 14.72 12.84 36.95
C LYS A 72 15.72 14.02 36.89
N PRO A 73 15.35 15.25 37.29
CA PRO A 73 14.01 15.67 37.71
C PRO A 73 12.94 15.46 36.63
N ASP A 74 11.65 15.53 36.98
CA ASP A 74 10.58 15.50 35.97
C ASP A 74 10.53 16.82 35.22
N PHE A 75 10.65 17.94 35.93
CA PHE A 75 10.50 19.28 35.40
C PHE A 75 11.49 20.25 36.06
N THR A 76 11.66 21.42 35.45
CA THR A 76 12.35 22.56 36.06
C THR A 76 11.39 23.71 36.28
N ALA A 77 11.74 24.59 37.23
CA ALA A 77 11.06 25.86 37.46
C ALA A 77 12.07 26.89 37.99
N PRO A 78 11.73 28.20 37.98
CA PRO A 78 12.58 29.23 38.54
C PRO A 78 12.97 28.90 39.99
N GLY A 79 14.27 28.77 40.23
CA GLY A 79 14.84 28.44 41.53
C GLY A 79 16.10 29.25 41.85
N VAL A 80 16.41 30.26 41.05
CA VAL A 80 17.54 31.19 41.26
C VAL A 80 16.99 32.60 41.39
N ALA A 81 17.44 33.32 42.41
CA ALA A 81 17.07 34.68 42.75
C ALA A 81 15.54 34.86 42.86
N VAL A 82 14.85 33.85 43.40
CA VAL A 82 13.39 33.83 43.52
C VAL A 82 12.97 34.78 44.63
N CYS A 83 12.03 35.67 44.32
CA CYS A 83 11.48 36.62 45.27
C CYS A 83 10.63 35.89 46.31
N VAL A 84 11.01 35.97 47.59
CA VAL A 84 10.35 35.27 48.68
C VAL A 84 10.20 36.16 49.91
N LEU A 85 9.30 35.78 50.81
CA LEU A 85 9.23 36.36 52.14
C LEU A 85 10.32 35.71 53.02
N THR A 86 11.31 36.49 53.44
CA THR A 86 12.41 36.03 54.31
C THR A 86 12.13 36.30 55.79
N GLY A 87 11.04 37.01 56.08
CA GLY A 87 10.54 37.32 57.42
C GLY A 87 9.21 38.07 57.34
N ILE A 88 8.60 38.38 58.48
CA ILE A 88 7.42 39.24 58.54
C ILE A 88 7.78 40.58 57.90
N ASP A 89 7.06 41.00 56.86
CA ASP A 89 7.28 42.24 56.09
C ASP A 89 8.64 42.37 55.38
N HIS A 90 9.39 41.27 55.23
CA HIS A 90 10.68 41.28 54.54
C HIS A 90 10.62 40.45 53.24
N VAL A 91 10.99 41.08 52.13
CA VAL A 91 11.14 40.44 50.83
C VAL A 91 12.63 40.28 50.52
N GLY A 92 13.04 39.07 50.19
CA GLY A 92 14.40 38.74 49.78
C GLY A 92 14.42 37.94 48.48
N ARG A 93 15.63 37.55 48.07
CA ARG A 93 15.84 36.65 46.93
C ARG A 93 16.65 35.46 47.38
N GLU A 94 16.17 34.28 47.07
CA GLU A 94 16.77 33.03 47.51
C GLU A 94 16.96 32.04 46.35
N ASP A 95 17.90 31.12 46.55
CA ASP A 95 18.28 30.09 45.60
C ASP A 95 17.98 28.69 46.16
N GLY A 96 17.44 27.81 45.31
CA GLY A 96 17.25 26.41 45.67
C GLY A 96 16.16 25.73 44.87
N THR A 97 16.27 24.41 44.72
CA THR A 97 15.16 23.59 44.22
C THR A 97 13.93 23.69 45.14
N SER A 98 14.14 24.02 46.42
CA SER A 98 13.09 24.32 47.39
C SER A 98 12.16 25.46 46.98
N PHE A 99 12.62 26.41 46.17
CA PHE A 99 11.80 27.52 45.67
C PHE A 99 11.17 27.22 44.30
N ALA A 100 11.82 26.36 43.51
CA ALA A 100 11.24 25.84 42.27
C ALA A 100 10.03 24.91 42.54
N THR A 101 10.11 24.05 43.56
CA THR A 101 9.06 23.10 43.94
C THR A 101 7.68 23.73 44.19
N PRO A 102 7.51 24.75 45.06
CA PRO A 102 6.21 25.34 45.33
C PRO A 102 5.63 26.08 44.12
N LEU A 103 6.47 26.63 43.22
CA LEU A 103 5.99 27.24 41.98
C LEU A 103 5.30 26.19 41.08
N LEU A 104 5.88 24.99 40.95
CA LEU A 104 5.21 23.95 40.16
C LEU A 104 4.02 23.33 40.91
N ALA A 105 4.07 23.20 42.23
CA ALA A 105 2.93 22.74 43.02
C ALA A 105 1.72 23.68 42.87
N ALA A 106 1.94 25.01 42.96
CA ALA A 106 0.92 26.01 42.71
C ALA A 106 0.39 25.95 41.27
N SER A 107 1.28 25.77 40.29
CA SER A 107 0.91 25.59 38.88
C SER A 107 -0.01 24.38 38.69
N ALA A 108 0.33 23.25 39.32
CA ALA A 108 -0.49 22.05 39.28
C ALA A 108 -1.86 22.25 39.93
N ALA A 109 -1.91 22.99 41.05
CA ALA A 109 -3.16 23.34 41.71
C ALA A 109 -4.08 24.17 40.80
N LEU A 110 -3.53 25.13 40.04
CA LEU A 110 -4.31 25.91 39.06
C LEU A 110 -4.89 25.01 37.95
N VAL A 111 -4.09 24.13 37.37
CA VAL A 111 -4.59 23.19 36.33
C VAL A 111 -5.64 22.24 36.91
N LYS A 112 -5.44 21.72 38.12
CA LYS A 112 -6.40 20.86 38.81
C LYS A 112 -7.69 21.59 39.18
N GLN A 113 -7.62 22.88 39.51
CA GLN A 113 -8.82 23.69 39.77
C GLN A 113 -9.67 23.84 38.51
N MET A 114 -9.03 24.04 37.35
CA MET A 114 -9.73 24.10 36.06
C MET A 114 -10.22 22.74 35.58
N HIS A 115 -9.50 21.67 35.92
CA HIS A 115 -9.84 20.30 35.55
C HIS A 115 -9.88 19.36 36.77
N PRO A 116 -10.94 19.42 37.58
CA PRO A 116 -11.03 18.65 38.84
C PRO A 116 -10.95 17.14 38.67
N SER A 117 -11.20 16.61 37.46
CA SER A 117 -11.13 15.18 37.16
C SER A 117 -9.70 14.67 36.89
N LEU A 118 -8.72 15.53 36.60
CA LEU A 118 -7.37 15.07 36.25
C LEU A 118 -6.69 14.38 37.45
N LEU A 119 -6.25 13.14 37.28
CA LEU A 119 -5.46 12.45 38.28
C LEU A 119 -4.01 12.97 38.28
N PRO A 120 -3.21 12.69 39.33
CA PRO A 120 -1.81 13.13 39.38
C PRO A 120 -0.99 12.78 38.13
N MET A 121 -1.23 11.59 37.56
CA MET A 121 -0.52 11.15 36.35
C MET A 121 -1.01 11.85 35.08
N ASP A 122 -2.28 12.26 35.01
CA ASP A 122 -2.80 13.05 33.91
C ASP A 122 -2.22 14.47 33.94
N LEU A 123 -2.11 15.08 35.13
CA LEU A 123 -1.42 16.37 35.32
C LEU A 123 0.04 16.28 34.92
N ARG A 124 0.73 15.19 35.29
CA ARG A 124 2.10 14.94 34.84
C ARG A 124 2.18 14.85 33.32
N ALA A 125 1.26 14.13 32.68
CA ALA A 125 1.22 14.01 31.23
C ALA A 125 0.97 15.37 30.54
N ALA A 126 0.04 16.18 31.08
CA ALA A 126 -0.25 17.53 30.62
C ALA A 126 0.99 18.43 30.67
N PHE A 127 1.73 18.42 31.78
CA PHE A 127 2.97 19.20 31.88
C PHE A 127 4.08 18.68 30.98
N ARG A 128 4.20 17.36 30.80
CA ARG A 128 5.17 16.78 29.85
C ARG A 128 4.88 17.20 28.40
N SER A 129 3.61 17.26 28.01
CA SER A 129 3.22 17.57 26.64
C SER A 129 3.49 19.04 26.26
N THR A 130 3.60 19.95 27.23
CA THR A 130 3.83 21.38 27.00
C THR A 130 5.22 21.87 27.41
N ALA A 131 6.03 21.03 28.05
CA ALA A 131 7.33 21.46 28.55
C ALA A 131 8.36 21.76 27.46
N THR A 132 9.34 22.60 27.80
CA THR A 132 10.35 23.13 26.86
C THR A 132 11.27 22.06 26.27
N LYS A 133 11.48 20.93 26.96
CA LYS A 133 12.32 19.80 26.49
C LYS A 133 11.50 18.58 26.09
N ARG A 134 10.19 18.70 25.86
CA ARG A 134 9.30 17.57 25.51
C ARG A 134 9.76 16.68 24.35
N ALA A 135 10.48 17.24 23.38
CA ALA A 135 10.99 16.51 22.21
C ALA A 135 12.27 15.71 22.51
N ALA A 136 13.03 16.09 23.54
CA ALA A 136 14.29 15.49 23.93
C ALA A 136 14.53 15.71 25.43
N PRO A 137 13.79 15.00 26.31
CA PRO A 137 13.99 15.10 27.74
C PRO A 137 15.35 14.51 28.15
N ASP A 138 15.94 15.03 29.22
CA ASP A 138 17.26 14.62 29.71
C ASP A 138 17.29 14.54 31.25
N THR A 139 18.41 14.09 31.82
CA THR A 139 18.56 13.92 33.28
C THR A 139 18.97 15.20 34.02
N ILE A 140 19.06 16.33 33.31
CA ILE A 140 19.44 17.64 33.84
C ILE A 140 18.19 18.51 34.04
N TYR A 141 17.39 18.66 32.99
CA TYR A 141 16.17 19.44 32.94
C TYR A 141 14.91 18.59 33.08
N GLY A 142 15.02 17.26 32.96
CA GLY A 142 13.85 16.41 32.82
C GLY A 142 13.15 16.69 31.50
N TRP A 143 11.85 16.95 31.58
CA TRP A 143 11.02 17.43 30.48
C TRP A 143 11.14 18.95 30.28
N GLY A 144 11.89 19.65 31.14
CA GLY A 144 12.06 21.10 31.13
C GLY A 144 10.94 21.82 31.89
N ARG A 145 10.85 23.13 31.68
CA ARG A 145 9.81 23.98 32.30
C ARG A 145 8.47 23.80 31.58
N PRO A 146 7.39 23.39 32.27
CA PRO A 146 6.07 23.29 31.67
C PRO A 146 5.52 24.66 31.26
N ASP A 147 4.85 24.72 30.11
CA ASP A 147 3.92 25.81 29.83
C ASP A 147 2.59 25.50 30.51
N VAL A 148 2.36 26.15 31.65
CA VAL A 148 1.20 25.92 32.53
C VAL A 148 -0.09 26.38 31.87
N ALA A 149 -0.05 27.48 31.10
CA ALA A 149 -1.22 27.98 30.39
C ALA A 149 -1.63 26.99 29.30
N ALA A 150 -0.68 26.52 28.49
CA ALA A 150 -0.96 25.50 27.49
C ALA A 150 -1.48 24.20 28.10
N ALA A 151 -0.92 23.76 29.24
CA ALA A 151 -1.38 22.54 29.93
C ALA A 151 -2.78 22.72 30.55
N ALA A 152 -3.13 23.94 30.95
CA ALA A 152 -4.47 24.28 31.41
C ALA A 152 -5.50 24.31 30.28
N VAL A 153 -5.14 24.78 29.09
CA VAL A 153 -6.06 24.88 27.95
C VAL A 153 -6.21 23.54 27.22
N PHE A 154 -5.11 22.79 27.09
CA PHE A 154 -5.04 21.52 26.37
C PHE A 154 -4.36 20.44 27.24
N PRO A 155 -4.99 19.98 28.35
CA PRO A 155 -4.36 19.03 29.27
C PRO A 155 -4.00 17.69 28.60
N SER A 156 -4.79 17.27 27.61
CA SER A 156 -4.52 16.06 26.82
C SER A 156 -3.82 16.35 25.49
N GLY A 157 -3.43 17.60 25.22
CA GLY A 157 -2.98 18.04 23.91
C GLY A 157 -4.08 17.94 22.84
N VAL A 158 -3.68 17.69 21.59
CA VAL A 158 -4.61 17.36 20.50
C VAL A 158 -4.54 15.86 20.24
N THR A 159 -5.64 15.14 20.45
CA THR A 159 -5.71 13.70 20.21
C THR A 159 -6.23 13.43 18.82
N ALA A 160 -5.42 12.79 17.97
CA ALA A 160 -5.87 12.28 16.68
C ALA A 160 -6.80 11.07 16.87
N LEU A 161 -7.94 11.06 16.19
CA LEU A 161 -8.93 9.98 16.27
C LEU A 161 -9.01 9.17 14.97
N ALA A 162 -8.96 9.83 13.82
CA ALA A 162 -8.90 9.17 12.53
C ALA A 162 -8.29 10.09 11.45
N PRO A 163 -7.62 9.54 10.43
CA PRO A 163 -7.19 8.15 10.31
C PRO A 163 -5.92 7.86 11.13
N LEU A 164 -5.83 6.65 11.69
CA LEU A 164 -4.67 6.19 12.49
C LEU A 164 -3.93 5.04 11.79
N PRO A 165 -2.59 4.94 11.88
CA PRO A 165 -1.81 3.87 11.26
C PRO A 165 -2.24 2.46 11.67
N ALA A 166 -2.65 2.28 12.93
CA ALA A 166 -3.07 0.99 13.48
C ALA A 166 -4.39 0.46 12.88
N ALA A 167 -5.17 1.30 12.20
CA ALA A 167 -6.42 0.90 11.56
C ALA A 167 -6.22 0.22 10.20
N GLY A 168 -4.97 0.15 9.70
CA GLY A 168 -4.65 -0.38 8.38
C GLY A 168 -4.83 0.63 7.24
N PRO A 169 -4.74 0.19 5.97
CA PRO A 169 -4.92 1.04 4.81
C PRO A 169 -6.33 1.65 4.76
N LEU A 170 -6.43 2.88 4.26
CA LEU A 170 -7.71 3.52 4.03
C LEU A 170 -8.52 2.77 2.97
N THR A 171 -9.84 2.87 3.06
CA THR A 171 -10.78 2.33 2.07
C THR A 171 -11.31 3.41 1.10
N THR A 172 -11.03 4.68 1.41
CA THR A 172 -11.47 5.86 0.66
C THR A 172 -10.26 6.70 0.22
N ILE A 173 -10.40 7.35 -0.93
CA ILE A 173 -9.44 8.35 -1.44
C ILE A 173 -9.76 9.77 -0.96
N THR A 174 -10.89 9.95 -0.26
CA THR A 174 -11.29 11.21 0.38
C THR A 174 -11.60 10.98 1.86
N PRO A 175 -10.58 10.70 2.69
CA PRO A 175 -10.79 10.40 4.09
C PRO A 175 -11.25 11.62 4.89
N THR A 176 -11.93 11.34 5.99
CA THR A 176 -12.22 12.32 7.04
C THR A 176 -11.13 12.28 8.09
N PHE A 177 -10.57 13.45 8.40
CA PHE A 177 -9.65 13.65 9.51
C PHE A 177 -10.45 14.09 10.72
N LEU A 178 -10.25 13.43 11.85
CA LEU A 178 -10.96 13.67 13.10
C LEU A 178 -9.95 13.75 14.24
N TRP A 179 -10.12 14.74 15.10
CA TRP A 179 -9.32 14.94 16.30
C TRP A 179 -10.17 15.46 17.44
N THR A 180 -9.60 15.58 18.63
CA THR A 180 -10.25 16.24 19.77
C THR A 180 -9.21 16.90 20.66
N VAL A 181 -9.61 17.94 21.39
CA VAL A 181 -8.81 18.56 22.46
C VAL A 181 -9.46 18.40 23.84
N GLY A 182 -10.49 17.55 23.95
CA GLY A 182 -11.30 17.44 25.15
C GLY A 182 -12.04 18.73 25.49
N THR A 183 -12.24 18.98 26.78
CA THR A 183 -12.93 20.18 27.28
C THR A 183 -11.96 21.34 27.35
N VAL A 184 -12.26 22.41 26.59
CA VAL A 184 -11.49 23.66 26.60
C VAL A 184 -12.20 24.69 27.47
N PRO A 185 -11.51 25.40 28.37
CA PRO A 185 -12.11 26.47 29.15
C PRO A 185 -12.76 27.54 28.28
N SER A 186 -13.90 28.10 28.71
CA SER A 186 -14.68 29.04 27.90
C SER A 186 -13.89 30.29 27.47
N PHE A 187 -13.00 30.80 28.34
CA PHE A 187 -12.13 31.93 28.02
C PHE A 187 -11.17 31.68 26.85
N ALA A 188 -10.85 30.41 26.58
CA ALA A 188 -9.91 29.98 25.54
C ALA A 188 -10.59 29.61 24.21
N THR A 189 -11.92 29.73 24.13
CA THR A 189 -12.70 29.41 22.92
C THR A 189 -13.00 30.66 22.05
N PRO A 190 -13.13 30.52 20.71
CA PRO A 190 -12.99 29.28 19.93
C PRO A 190 -11.53 28.85 19.78
N VAL A 191 -11.32 27.58 19.45
CA VAL A 191 -10.02 27.04 19.08
C VAL A 191 -9.94 26.97 17.55
N THR A 192 -8.86 27.49 17.00
CA THR A 192 -8.52 27.34 15.59
C THR A 192 -7.57 26.16 15.42
N TYR A 193 -7.88 25.26 14.50
CA TYR A 193 -7.07 24.09 14.17
C TYR A 193 -6.43 24.29 12.79
N ARG A 194 -5.13 24.07 12.71
CA ARG A 194 -4.39 23.97 11.45
C ARG A 194 -4.10 22.51 11.15
N LEU A 195 -4.82 21.94 10.18
CA LEU A 195 -4.55 20.60 9.67
C LEU A 195 -3.54 20.67 8.53
N ARG A 196 -2.43 19.93 8.67
CA ARG A 196 -1.43 19.73 7.62
C ARG A 196 -1.33 18.27 7.26
N ILE A 197 -1.40 17.96 5.97
CA ILE A 197 -1.32 16.61 5.41
C ILE A 197 -0.25 16.59 4.33
N GLY A 198 0.64 15.59 4.33
CA GLY A 198 1.77 15.51 3.39
C GLY A 198 2.25 14.08 3.13
N ARG A 199 3.28 13.95 2.30
CA ARG A 199 3.91 12.67 1.93
C ARG A 199 5.15 12.31 2.74
N ASP A 200 5.62 13.26 3.54
CA ASP A 200 6.83 13.15 4.33
C ASP A 200 6.59 13.61 5.77
N THR A 201 7.53 13.28 6.65
CA THR A 201 7.45 13.57 8.08
C THR A 201 7.69 15.04 8.43
N SER A 202 8.31 15.82 7.55
CA SER A 202 8.58 17.24 7.79
C SER A 202 7.33 18.11 7.58
N LEU A 203 6.45 17.68 6.67
CA LEU A 203 5.28 18.45 6.22
C LEU A 203 5.68 19.85 5.72
N ALA A 204 6.87 20.00 5.12
CA ALA A 204 7.35 21.27 4.60
C ALA A 204 6.58 21.73 3.35
N SER A 205 6.10 20.79 2.54
CA SER A 205 5.26 21.04 1.37
C SER A 205 3.98 20.20 1.46
N PRO A 206 3.03 20.59 2.33
CA PRO A 206 1.83 19.82 2.56
C PRO A 206 0.93 19.81 1.32
N ILE A 207 0.27 18.68 1.10
CA ILE A 207 -0.80 18.50 0.10
C ILE A 207 -2.04 19.31 0.50
N ILE A 208 -2.33 19.36 1.81
CA ILE A 208 -3.41 20.14 2.39
C ILE A 208 -2.84 20.90 3.59
N ASP A 209 -3.07 22.22 3.62
CA ASP A 209 -2.83 23.08 4.77
C ASP A 209 -4.07 23.95 4.95
N SER A 210 -4.86 23.65 5.97
CA SER A 210 -6.20 24.24 6.16
C SER A 210 -6.42 24.67 7.59
N LEU A 211 -7.14 25.78 7.76
CA LEU A 211 -7.59 26.29 9.05
C LEU A 211 -9.08 26.02 9.21
N THR A 212 -9.48 25.52 10.38
CA THR A 212 -10.89 25.25 10.71
C THR A 212 -11.14 25.43 12.21
N THR A 213 -12.38 25.68 12.61
CA THR A 213 -12.82 25.65 14.02
C THR A 213 -13.52 24.34 14.37
N ALA A 214 -13.82 23.50 13.37
CA ALA A 214 -14.35 22.17 13.58
C ALA A 214 -13.22 21.19 13.96
N GLN A 215 -13.56 20.19 14.75
CA GLN A 215 -12.64 19.08 15.11
C GLN A 215 -12.57 17.99 14.03
N THR A 216 -13.01 18.32 12.82
CA THR A 216 -13.09 17.41 11.68
C THR A 216 -12.81 18.16 10.39
N LEU A 217 -12.19 17.46 9.43
CA LEU A 217 -12.06 17.93 8.05
C LEU A 217 -12.22 16.75 7.08
N VAL A 218 -13.19 16.87 6.18
CA VAL A 218 -13.30 15.98 5.02
C VAL A 218 -12.48 16.56 3.89
N THR A 219 -11.63 15.75 3.25
CA THR A 219 -10.84 16.23 2.11
C THR A 219 -11.75 16.46 0.90
N SER A 220 -11.76 17.67 0.35
CA SER A 220 -12.49 18.01 -0.88
C SER A 220 -11.80 17.52 -2.16
N GLN A 221 -10.51 17.19 -2.09
CA GLN A 221 -9.72 16.63 -3.19
C GLN A 221 -9.38 15.16 -2.92
N ALA A 222 -9.29 14.36 -3.98
CA ALA A 222 -8.93 12.96 -3.88
C ALA A 222 -7.41 12.80 -3.67
N LEU A 223 -7.02 12.08 -2.62
CA LEU A 223 -5.62 11.83 -2.30
C LEU A 223 -5.06 10.70 -3.18
N LYS A 224 -3.86 10.88 -3.73
CA LYS A 224 -3.16 9.81 -4.49
C LYS A 224 -2.77 8.65 -3.58
N ALA A 225 -2.59 7.46 -4.16
CA ALA A 225 -2.16 6.27 -3.43
C ALA A 225 -0.80 6.47 -2.74
N GLY A 226 -0.57 5.72 -1.66
CA GLY A 226 0.71 5.67 -0.94
C GLY A 226 0.64 6.29 0.46
N ASN A 227 1.81 6.47 1.07
CA ASN A 227 1.92 6.92 2.45
C ASN A 227 1.48 8.38 2.62
N LEU A 228 0.87 8.64 3.77
CA LEU A 228 0.36 9.92 4.18
C LEU A 228 0.76 10.18 5.63
N PHE A 229 1.20 11.39 5.90
CA PHE A 229 1.46 11.90 7.24
C PHE A 229 0.60 13.13 7.48
N TRP A 230 0.14 13.32 8.70
CA TRP A 230 -0.67 14.47 9.04
C TRP A 230 -0.44 14.94 10.47
N ARG A 231 -0.78 16.20 10.74
CA ARG A 231 -0.69 16.83 12.06
C ARG A 231 -1.78 17.88 12.18
N VAL A 232 -2.31 18.02 13.38
CA VAL A 232 -3.16 19.14 13.76
C VAL A 232 -2.47 19.95 14.84
N ASP A 233 -2.38 21.25 14.62
CA ASP A 233 -1.98 22.21 15.63
C ASP A 233 -3.20 23.06 16.02
N ALA A 234 -3.48 23.14 17.31
CA ALA A 234 -4.56 23.92 17.88
C ALA A 234 -4.00 25.24 18.42
N THR A 235 -4.72 26.33 18.20
CA THR A 235 -4.48 27.65 18.80
C THR A 235 -5.77 28.12 19.44
N ALA A 236 -5.74 28.29 20.75
CA ALA A 236 -6.85 28.87 21.50
C ALA A 236 -6.98 30.38 21.25
N LYS A 237 -8.18 30.94 21.48
CA LYS A 237 -8.41 32.39 21.40
C LYS A 237 -7.47 33.17 22.34
N SER A 238 -7.14 32.60 23.48
CA SER A 238 -6.22 33.16 24.48
C SER A 238 -4.73 33.03 24.10
N GLY A 239 -4.41 32.34 23.00
CA GLY A 239 -3.07 32.29 22.40
C GLY A 239 -2.30 31.00 22.69
N GLU A 240 -2.74 30.18 23.64
CA GLU A 240 -2.12 28.90 23.95
C GLU A 240 -2.22 27.94 22.76
N THR A 241 -1.22 27.07 22.62
CA THR A 241 -1.14 26.12 21.51
C THR A 241 -1.06 24.67 21.97
N GLY A 242 -1.66 23.77 21.21
CA GLY A 242 -1.53 22.32 21.37
C GLY A 242 -1.18 21.67 20.03
N THR A 243 -0.60 20.47 20.05
CA THR A 243 -0.29 19.73 18.83
C THR A 243 -0.62 18.25 18.99
N SER A 244 -1.01 17.61 17.90
CA SER A 244 -1.17 16.16 17.85
C SER A 244 0.14 15.41 17.69
N GLY A 245 1.23 16.15 17.46
CA GLY A 245 2.43 15.56 16.88
C GLY A 245 2.17 15.07 15.46
N LEU A 246 3.15 14.35 14.91
CA LEU A 246 3.05 13.75 13.59
C LEU A 246 2.32 12.40 13.67
N ILE A 247 1.29 12.21 12.87
CA ILE A 247 0.58 10.94 12.69
C ILE A 247 0.94 10.37 11.32
N GLY A 248 1.31 9.09 11.28
CA GLY A 248 1.58 8.37 10.04
C GLY A 248 2.68 7.32 10.23
N PRO A 249 2.96 6.52 9.19
CA PRO A 249 2.30 6.56 7.88
C PRO A 249 0.89 5.95 7.92
N VAL A 250 -0.06 6.62 7.27
CA VAL A 250 -1.37 6.06 6.88
C VAL A 250 -1.33 5.78 5.38
N VAL A 251 -1.82 4.63 4.93
CA VAL A 251 -1.73 4.25 3.51
C VAL A 251 -3.04 4.59 2.79
N VAL A 252 -2.97 5.47 1.79
CA VAL A 252 -4.07 5.76 0.87
C VAL A 252 -4.12 4.67 -0.21
N PRO A 253 -5.29 4.09 -0.52
CA PRO A 253 -5.41 3.03 -1.51
C PRO A 253 -5.20 3.55 -2.95
N ALA A 254 -4.97 2.63 -3.88
CA ALA A 254 -5.14 2.91 -5.30
C ALA A 254 -6.60 3.33 -5.58
N TRP A 255 -6.80 4.25 -6.53
CA TRP A 255 -8.13 4.76 -6.88
C TRP A 255 -9.05 3.70 -7.47
N ALA A 256 -8.46 2.67 -8.08
CA ALA A 256 -9.13 1.44 -8.45
C ALA A 256 -8.15 0.26 -8.37
N THR A 257 -8.70 -0.94 -8.17
CA THR A 257 -7.96 -2.21 -8.23
C THR A 257 -8.44 -3.01 -9.42
N LEU A 258 -7.56 -3.37 -10.34
CA LEU A 258 -7.91 -4.17 -11.52
C LEU A 258 -8.13 -5.63 -11.08
N THR A 259 -9.32 -6.17 -11.34
CA THR A 259 -9.74 -7.51 -10.86
C THR A 259 -9.71 -8.58 -11.94
N ALA A 260 -9.74 -8.18 -13.22
CA ALA A 260 -9.50 -9.08 -14.36
C ALA A 260 -8.17 -8.77 -15.04
N LEU A 261 -7.56 -9.79 -15.66
CA LEU A 261 -6.40 -9.63 -16.56
C LEU A 261 -5.24 -8.81 -15.94
N SER A 262 -4.99 -8.99 -14.65
CA SER A 262 -3.99 -8.22 -13.89
C SER A 262 -3.24 -9.11 -12.89
N ASN A 263 -2.84 -10.31 -13.32
CA ASN A 263 -1.99 -11.20 -12.53
C ASN A 263 -0.51 -10.84 -12.75
N PRO A 264 0.30 -10.63 -11.69
CA PRO A 264 1.74 -10.39 -11.81
C PRO A 264 2.50 -11.47 -12.60
N ALA A 265 2.07 -12.73 -12.53
CA ALA A 265 2.67 -13.85 -13.27
C ALA A 265 2.30 -13.86 -14.78
N GLY A 266 1.44 -12.93 -15.21
CA GLY A 266 0.82 -12.93 -16.52
C GLY A 266 -0.32 -13.94 -16.64
N MET A 267 -1.07 -13.85 -17.73
CA MET A 267 -2.23 -14.72 -18.00
C MET A 267 -2.27 -15.15 -19.46
N VAL A 268 -2.92 -16.28 -19.73
CA VAL A 268 -3.27 -16.73 -21.09
C VAL A 268 -4.79 -16.81 -21.16
N ILE A 269 -5.38 -16.24 -22.22
CA ILE A 269 -6.83 -16.26 -22.45
C ILE A 269 -7.13 -16.75 -23.87
N ASP A 270 -8.26 -17.43 -24.04
CA ASP A 270 -8.71 -18.02 -25.31
C ASP A 270 -9.74 -17.16 -26.06
N THR A 271 -10.28 -16.14 -25.40
CA THR A 271 -11.15 -15.12 -26.00
C THR A 271 -10.36 -13.92 -26.51
N ALA A 272 -10.62 -13.53 -27.76
CA ALA A 272 -10.09 -12.30 -28.34
C ALA A 272 -10.89 -11.05 -27.92
N GLN A 273 -12.06 -11.21 -27.31
CA GLN A 273 -12.90 -10.12 -26.79
C GLN A 273 -13.05 -10.28 -25.27
N PRO A 274 -11.98 -10.02 -24.50
CA PRO A 274 -12.06 -10.14 -23.06
C PRO A 274 -12.98 -9.09 -22.43
N THR A 275 -13.42 -9.41 -21.20
CA THR A 275 -14.06 -8.45 -20.30
C THR A 275 -13.05 -7.95 -19.28
N PHE A 276 -12.96 -6.63 -19.13
CA PHE A 276 -12.16 -5.95 -18.13
C PHE A 276 -13.04 -5.60 -16.93
N THR A 277 -12.57 -5.87 -15.72
CA THR A 277 -13.26 -5.51 -14.47
C THR A 277 -12.30 -4.87 -13.50
N TRP A 278 -12.77 -3.89 -12.75
CA TRP A 278 -12.04 -3.23 -11.67
C TRP A 278 -12.96 -2.91 -10.50
N LYS A 279 -12.37 -2.75 -9.32
CA LYS A 279 -13.06 -2.31 -8.11
C LYS A 279 -12.60 -0.89 -7.75
N PRO A 280 -13.48 0.13 -7.75
CA PRO A 280 -13.11 1.48 -7.35
C PRO A 280 -12.91 1.60 -5.84
N ALA A 281 -12.07 2.56 -5.45
CA ALA A 281 -12.01 3.03 -4.05
C ALA A 281 -13.25 3.87 -3.72
N LEU A 282 -13.58 3.98 -2.43
CA LEU A 282 -14.65 4.88 -1.99
C LEU A 282 -14.23 6.34 -2.19
N VAL A 283 -15.18 7.20 -2.54
CA VAL A 283 -14.98 8.64 -2.76
C VAL A 283 -16.23 9.40 -2.29
N SER A 284 -16.05 10.55 -1.64
CA SER A 284 -17.14 11.49 -1.32
C SER A 284 -17.55 12.28 -2.56
N SER A 285 -18.77 12.82 -2.58
CA SER A 285 -19.19 13.76 -3.62
C SER A 285 -19.33 15.17 -3.01
N PRO A 286 -18.58 16.18 -3.49
CA PRO A 286 -17.44 16.10 -4.44
C PRO A 286 -16.18 15.40 -3.84
N PRO A 287 -15.21 14.95 -4.66
CA PRO A 287 -15.10 15.08 -6.12
C PRO A 287 -15.74 13.91 -6.91
N GLY A 288 -16.31 12.92 -6.24
CA GLY A 288 -17.02 11.81 -6.89
C GLY A 288 -18.34 12.23 -7.56
N PRO A 289 -18.95 11.34 -8.37
CA PRO A 289 -18.55 9.95 -8.63
C PRO A 289 -17.28 9.83 -9.50
N LEU A 290 -16.64 8.66 -9.49
CA LEU A 290 -15.48 8.39 -10.34
C LEU A 290 -15.91 8.09 -11.78
N SER A 291 -15.09 8.49 -12.75
CA SER A 291 -15.19 8.05 -14.16
C SER A 291 -13.85 7.50 -14.64
N TYR A 292 -13.85 6.82 -15.79
CA TYR A 292 -12.69 6.06 -16.24
C TYR A 292 -12.43 6.15 -17.75
N ASP A 293 -11.16 6.16 -18.11
CA ASP A 293 -10.71 5.85 -19.47
C ASP A 293 -9.91 4.54 -19.44
N LEU A 294 -10.24 3.63 -20.36
CA LEU A 294 -9.61 2.32 -20.48
C LEU A 294 -8.77 2.26 -21.73
N PHE A 295 -7.56 1.73 -21.60
CA PHE A 295 -6.60 1.57 -22.69
C PHE A 295 -6.08 0.14 -22.73
N VAL A 296 -6.04 -0.47 -23.93
CA VAL A 296 -5.41 -1.77 -24.17
C VAL A 296 -4.19 -1.55 -25.06
N GLN A 297 -3.02 -1.96 -24.56
CA GLN A 297 -1.73 -1.67 -25.15
C GLN A 297 -0.98 -2.96 -25.45
N ARG A 298 -0.38 -3.08 -26.63
CA ARG A 298 0.55 -4.17 -26.93
C ARG A 298 1.80 -4.06 -26.09
N VAL A 299 2.25 -5.19 -25.55
CA VAL A 299 3.48 -5.23 -24.73
C VAL A 299 4.72 -4.98 -25.59
N ALA A 300 4.77 -5.54 -26.81
CA ALA A 300 5.95 -5.49 -27.66
C ALA A 300 6.24 -4.09 -28.23
N SER A 301 5.21 -3.41 -28.73
CA SER A 301 5.35 -2.09 -29.39
C SER A 301 5.01 -0.91 -28.48
N GLY A 302 4.24 -1.11 -27.41
CA GLY A 302 3.63 -0.03 -26.67
C GLY A 302 2.53 0.72 -27.44
N SER A 303 2.10 0.24 -28.60
CA SER A 303 0.97 0.83 -29.33
C SER A 303 -0.36 0.56 -28.61
N LEU A 304 -1.26 1.53 -28.66
CA LEU A 304 -2.64 1.34 -28.24
C LEU A 304 -3.42 0.65 -29.35
N ASP A 305 -4.00 -0.49 -29.02
CA ASP A 305 -4.90 -1.23 -29.92
C ASP A 305 -6.36 -0.84 -29.68
N PHE A 306 -6.67 -0.44 -28.45
CA PHE A 306 -8.00 0.01 -28.08
C PHE A 306 -7.94 1.09 -27.01
N SER A 307 -8.86 2.04 -27.10
CA SER A 307 -9.11 3.03 -26.06
C SER A 307 -10.59 3.40 -26.03
N VAL A 308 -11.14 3.58 -24.83
CA VAL A 308 -12.48 4.12 -24.61
C VAL A 308 -12.44 5.09 -23.43
N ALA A 309 -13.19 6.18 -23.52
CA ALA A 309 -13.19 7.24 -22.53
C ALA A 309 -14.57 7.43 -21.89
N ASN A 310 -14.60 8.13 -20.76
CA ASN A 310 -15.82 8.53 -20.03
C ASN A 310 -16.71 7.35 -19.59
N LEU A 311 -16.09 6.23 -19.22
CA LEU A 311 -16.80 5.12 -18.61
C LEU A 311 -17.26 5.49 -17.19
N THR A 312 -18.48 5.10 -16.84
CA THR A 312 -19.01 5.21 -15.46
C THR A 312 -19.16 3.85 -14.78
N ASP A 313 -19.28 2.79 -15.59
CA ASP A 313 -19.33 1.41 -15.11
C ASP A 313 -17.94 0.91 -14.69
N THR A 314 -17.92 -0.22 -13.99
CA THR A 314 -16.69 -0.87 -13.48
C THR A 314 -16.35 -2.16 -14.22
N THR A 315 -17.08 -2.42 -15.30
CA THR A 315 -16.91 -3.56 -16.21
C THR A 315 -17.00 -3.07 -17.64
N PHE A 316 -16.17 -3.62 -18.52
CA PHE A 316 -16.17 -3.27 -19.94
C PHE A 316 -15.84 -4.50 -20.79
N ALA A 317 -16.78 -4.92 -21.63
CA ALA A 317 -16.58 -5.99 -22.60
C ALA A 317 -16.03 -5.41 -23.90
N LEU A 318 -14.91 -5.94 -24.39
CA LEU A 318 -14.26 -5.40 -25.56
C LEU A 318 -15.10 -5.65 -26.84
N PRO A 319 -15.49 -4.61 -27.59
CA PRO A 319 -16.39 -4.76 -28.74
C PRO A 319 -15.67 -5.31 -29.99
N VAL A 320 -14.35 -5.15 -30.08
CA VAL A 320 -13.54 -5.55 -31.24
C VAL A 320 -12.52 -6.60 -30.80
N PRO A 321 -12.33 -7.71 -31.55
CA PRO A 321 -11.36 -8.73 -31.17
C PRO A 321 -9.92 -8.18 -31.22
N LEU A 322 -9.14 -8.51 -30.19
CA LEU A 322 -7.69 -8.31 -30.15
C LEU A 322 -6.98 -9.29 -31.08
N GLU A 323 -5.75 -8.95 -31.45
CA GLU A 323 -4.91 -9.83 -32.24
C GLU A 323 -4.49 -11.06 -31.42
N ARG A 324 -4.61 -12.24 -32.03
CA ARG A 324 -4.19 -13.50 -31.39
C ARG A 324 -2.66 -13.63 -31.40
N ASN A 325 -2.14 -14.46 -30.51
CA ASN A 325 -0.72 -14.64 -30.21
C ASN A 325 0.02 -13.33 -29.88
N THR A 326 -0.72 -12.31 -29.46
CA THR A 326 -0.18 -11.01 -29.04
C THR A 326 -0.39 -10.83 -27.55
N ALA A 327 0.69 -10.42 -26.86
CA ALA A 327 0.64 -10.08 -25.44
C ALA A 327 0.21 -8.62 -25.26
N TYR A 328 -0.76 -8.42 -24.37
CA TYR A 328 -1.35 -7.14 -24.05
C TYR A 328 -1.20 -6.81 -22.57
N ARG A 329 -1.18 -5.52 -22.27
CA ARG A 329 -1.44 -4.98 -20.93
C ARG A 329 -2.54 -3.94 -21.05
N TRP A 330 -3.22 -3.67 -19.95
CA TRP A 330 -4.26 -2.65 -19.95
C TRP A 330 -4.03 -1.64 -18.84
N LEU A 331 -4.48 -0.42 -19.10
CA LEU A 331 -4.34 0.73 -18.23
C LEU A 331 -5.73 1.34 -18.01
N LEU A 332 -5.93 1.89 -16.82
CA LEU A 332 -7.13 2.58 -16.42
C LEU A 332 -6.74 3.96 -15.89
N VAL A 333 -7.19 5.02 -16.55
CA VAL A 333 -7.15 6.37 -15.98
C VAL A 333 -8.43 6.56 -15.19
N VAL A 334 -8.32 6.80 -13.89
CA VAL A 334 -9.45 7.05 -13.00
C VAL A 334 -9.53 8.55 -12.75
N TYR A 335 -10.70 9.13 -12.94
CA TYR A 335 -10.99 10.54 -12.71
C TYR A 335 -11.79 10.72 -11.42
N ALA A 336 -11.44 11.74 -10.64
CA ALA A 336 -12.19 12.20 -9.49
C ALA A 336 -12.29 13.73 -9.58
N GLY A 337 -13.39 14.24 -10.13
CA GLY A 337 -13.48 15.65 -10.54
C GLY A 337 -12.40 15.98 -11.58
N ASN A 338 -11.54 16.95 -11.29
CA ASN A 338 -10.46 17.37 -12.19
C ASN A 338 -9.16 16.58 -12.00
N ASP A 339 -9.06 15.73 -10.97
CA ASP A 339 -7.86 14.97 -10.68
C ASP A 339 -7.89 13.59 -11.34
N THR A 340 -6.71 13.06 -11.71
CA THR A 340 -6.59 11.76 -12.38
C THR A 340 -5.55 10.82 -11.77
N SER A 341 -5.78 9.51 -11.82
CA SER A 341 -4.82 8.51 -11.37
C SER A 341 -4.71 7.37 -12.38
N LEU A 342 -3.48 7.01 -12.76
CA LEU A 342 -3.23 5.93 -13.72
C LEU A 342 -2.97 4.62 -12.97
N ILE A 343 -3.79 3.61 -13.26
CA ILE A 343 -3.63 2.24 -12.79
C ILE A 343 -3.20 1.37 -13.97
N ARG A 344 -2.25 0.46 -13.75
CA ARG A 344 -1.73 -0.47 -14.76
C ARG A 344 -1.99 -1.91 -14.32
N SER A 345 -2.25 -2.80 -15.27
CA SER A 345 -2.27 -4.23 -14.99
C SER A 345 -0.92 -4.69 -14.44
N GLN A 346 -0.95 -5.53 -13.41
CA GLN A 346 0.26 -6.03 -12.73
C GLN A 346 1.12 -6.91 -13.64
N GLY A 347 0.50 -7.54 -14.63
CA GLY A 347 1.17 -8.32 -15.67
C GLY A 347 0.42 -8.24 -16.99
N SER A 348 0.96 -8.91 -18.00
CA SER A 348 0.38 -9.01 -19.33
C SER A 348 -0.57 -10.20 -19.47
N PHE A 349 -1.51 -10.13 -20.41
CA PHE A 349 -2.30 -11.28 -20.84
C PHE A 349 -2.04 -11.58 -22.32
N LEU A 350 -1.90 -12.86 -22.66
CA LEU A 350 -1.69 -13.36 -24.01
C LEU A 350 -3.01 -13.92 -24.54
N VAL A 351 -3.49 -13.37 -25.65
CA VAL A 351 -4.65 -13.92 -26.36
C VAL A 351 -4.16 -15.07 -27.23
N VAL A 352 -4.57 -16.31 -26.96
CA VAL A 352 -4.22 -17.48 -27.78
C VAL A 352 -5.40 -17.98 -28.58
N ASP A 353 -5.13 -18.71 -29.66
CA ASP A 353 -6.11 -19.58 -30.30
C ASP A 353 -5.83 -21.03 -29.89
N LEU A 354 -6.68 -21.62 -29.04
CA LEU A 354 -6.55 -23.05 -28.71
C LEU A 354 -6.88 -23.97 -29.91
N GLY A 355 -7.47 -23.41 -30.98
CA GLY A 355 -7.80 -24.10 -32.23
C GLY A 355 -6.66 -24.17 -33.25
N MET A 356 -5.67 -23.28 -33.19
CA MET A 356 -4.58 -23.24 -34.17
C MET A 356 -3.31 -23.96 -33.67
N PRO A 357 -2.69 -24.83 -34.49
CA PRO A 357 -1.46 -25.50 -34.10
C PRO A 357 -0.28 -24.51 -34.04
N THR A 358 0.53 -24.61 -32.97
CA THR A 358 1.72 -23.76 -32.76
C THR A 358 2.95 -24.23 -33.54
N SER A 359 2.90 -25.41 -34.17
CA SER A 359 3.97 -25.97 -35.00
C SER A 359 3.41 -26.73 -36.21
N THR A 360 4.15 -26.71 -37.31
CA THR A 360 3.80 -27.47 -38.53
C THR A 360 4.29 -28.91 -38.37
N LEU A 361 3.39 -29.90 -38.48
CA LEU A 361 3.67 -31.31 -38.21
C LEU A 361 2.96 -32.23 -39.20
N LEU A 362 3.66 -33.24 -39.73
CA LEU A 362 3.04 -34.36 -40.45
C LEU A 362 2.90 -35.55 -39.49
N TYR A 363 1.68 -36.04 -39.30
CA TYR A 363 1.40 -37.17 -38.42
C TYR A 363 1.58 -38.51 -39.14
N GLN A 364 1.78 -39.56 -38.36
CA GLN A 364 1.77 -40.92 -38.88
C GLN A 364 0.38 -41.25 -39.45
N ASN A 365 0.34 -41.79 -40.67
CA ASN A 365 -0.92 -42.21 -41.30
C ASN A 365 -1.61 -43.30 -40.48
N PHE A 366 -2.95 -43.34 -40.52
CA PHE A 366 -3.74 -44.36 -39.81
C PHE A 366 -4.91 -44.88 -40.66
N PRO A 367 -5.10 -46.21 -40.77
CA PRO A 367 -4.23 -47.26 -40.24
C PRO A 367 -2.89 -47.37 -40.99
N ASN A 368 -1.86 -47.86 -40.30
CA ASN A 368 -0.57 -48.22 -40.89
C ASN A 368 -0.06 -49.50 -40.21
N PRO A 369 0.02 -50.66 -40.90
CA PRO A 369 -0.25 -50.87 -42.33
C PRO A 369 -1.73 -50.77 -42.73
N PHE A 370 -2.01 -50.55 -44.02
CA PHE A 370 -3.35 -50.60 -44.63
C PHE A 370 -3.33 -51.37 -45.97
N PRO A 371 -4.44 -51.94 -46.47
CA PRO A 371 -5.76 -52.00 -45.85
C PRO A 371 -5.74 -52.80 -44.53
N ALA A 372 -6.68 -52.48 -43.64
CA ALA A 372 -6.92 -53.16 -42.36
C ALA A 372 -8.39 -53.59 -42.29
N ALA A 373 -8.77 -54.47 -41.36
CA ALA A 373 -10.14 -54.95 -41.25
C ALA A 373 -11.15 -53.78 -41.16
N GLY A 374 -12.02 -53.67 -42.16
CA GLY A 374 -13.02 -52.59 -42.28
C GLY A 374 -12.49 -51.24 -42.76
N ARG A 375 -11.24 -51.12 -43.22
CA ARG A 375 -10.64 -49.88 -43.74
C ARG A 375 -9.69 -50.14 -44.93
N ASP A 376 -10.14 -49.76 -46.12
CA ASP A 376 -9.38 -49.94 -47.37
C ASP A 376 -8.43 -48.79 -47.71
N SER A 377 -8.42 -47.75 -46.86
CA SER A 377 -7.66 -46.52 -47.05
C SER A 377 -7.02 -46.07 -45.75
N THR A 378 -5.95 -45.28 -45.86
CA THR A 378 -5.30 -44.62 -44.74
C THR A 378 -5.53 -43.11 -44.75
N CYS A 379 -5.63 -42.53 -43.56
CA CYS A 379 -5.69 -41.09 -43.33
C CYS A 379 -4.33 -40.43 -43.36
N LEU A 380 -4.27 -39.23 -43.94
CA LEU A 380 -3.12 -38.33 -43.87
C LEU A 380 -3.52 -37.09 -43.06
N TRP A 381 -2.84 -36.87 -41.94
CA TRP A 381 -3.08 -35.71 -41.07
C TRP A 381 -1.84 -34.84 -40.99
N PHE A 382 -2.04 -33.52 -41.04
CA PHE A 382 -0.97 -32.57 -40.78
C PHE A 382 -1.49 -31.28 -40.17
N ASP A 383 -0.65 -30.62 -39.39
CA ASP A 383 -0.89 -29.30 -38.83
C ASP A 383 -0.01 -28.28 -39.56
N LEU A 384 -0.52 -27.07 -39.77
CA LEU A 384 0.19 -25.97 -40.40
C LEU A 384 0.15 -24.75 -39.47
N ALA A 385 1.31 -24.31 -38.98
CA ALA A 385 1.41 -23.19 -38.04
C ALA A 385 1.32 -21.81 -38.70
N ILE A 386 1.72 -21.68 -39.96
CA ILE A 386 1.77 -20.43 -40.72
C ILE A 386 1.25 -20.69 -42.13
N ALA A 387 0.49 -19.75 -42.69
CA ALA A 387 0.03 -19.83 -44.07
C ALA A 387 1.22 -19.99 -45.03
N GLY A 388 1.08 -20.84 -46.05
CA GLY A 388 2.18 -21.01 -46.99
C GLY A 388 1.89 -21.99 -48.10
N ASN A 389 2.86 -22.08 -49.02
CA ASN A 389 2.81 -23.04 -50.12
C ASN A 389 3.07 -24.44 -49.56
N VAL A 390 2.10 -25.34 -49.73
CA VAL A 390 2.11 -26.71 -49.21
C VAL A 390 2.15 -27.69 -50.36
N GLN A 391 2.97 -28.73 -50.22
CA GLN A 391 3.00 -29.88 -51.11
C GLN A 391 2.91 -31.15 -50.28
N LEU A 392 1.84 -31.93 -50.49
CA LEU A 392 1.61 -33.23 -49.85
C LEU A 392 1.56 -34.31 -50.93
N ASP A 393 2.60 -35.13 -50.97
CA ASP A 393 2.78 -36.19 -51.97
C ASP A 393 2.94 -37.56 -51.27
N ILE A 394 2.54 -38.63 -51.97
CA ILE A 394 2.99 -39.99 -51.69
C ILE A 394 4.05 -40.37 -52.71
N LEU A 395 5.17 -40.90 -52.24
CA LEU A 395 6.30 -41.33 -53.04
C LEU A 395 6.55 -42.84 -52.91
N ASP A 396 7.08 -43.48 -53.97
CA ASP A 396 7.71 -44.80 -53.87
C ASP A 396 9.08 -44.71 -53.15
N LEU A 397 9.69 -45.85 -52.81
CA LEU A 397 11.01 -45.88 -52.16
C LEU A 397 12.16 -45.32 -53.02
N ARG A 398 11.95 -45.13 -54.33
CA ARG A 398 12.90 -44.49 -55.23
C ARG A 398 12.73 -42.97 -55.28
N GLY A 399 11.74 -42.43 -54.56
CA GLY A 399 11.42 -41.01 -54.50
C GLY A 399 10.51 -40.52 -55.62
N ASN A 400 9.98 -41.40 -56.47
CA ASN A 400 9.05 -41.04 -57.53
C ASN A 400 7.68 -40.76 -56.92
N ARG A 401 7.03 -39.67 -57.37
CA ARG A 401 5.67 -39.34 -56.95
C ARG A 401 4.67 -40.34 -57.53
N VAL A 402 3.88 -40.96 -56.66
CA VAL A 402 2.79 -41.85 -57.06
C VAL A 402 1.43 -41.20 -56.87
N ARG A 403 1.27 -40.33 -55.85
CA ARG A 403 0.01 -39.59 -55.60
C ARG A 403 0.30 -38.17 -55.11
N ARG A 404 -0.52 -37.20 -55.51
CA ARG A 404 -0.51 -35.83 -54.95
C ARG A 404 -1.86 -35.46 -54.35
N PHE A 405 -1.83 -34.91 -53.14
CA PHE A 405 -3.00 -34.36 -52.45
C PHE A 405 -3.03 -32.84 -52.46
N VAL A 406 -1.86 -32.20 -52.30
CA VAL A 406 -1.73 -30.74 -52.28
C VAL A 406 -0.52 -30.32 -53.14
N PRO A 407 -0.66 -29.36 -54.06
CA PRO A 407 -1.93 -28.90 -54.63
C PRO A 407 -2.65 -30.06 -55.35
N GLY A 408 -3.97 -30.11 -55.26
CA GLY A 408 -4.80 -31.13 -55.89
C GLY A 408 -6.22 -30.62 -56.15
N PRO A 409 -7.13 -31.45 -56.69
CA PRO A 409 -8.50 -31.07 -56.99
C PRO A 409 -9.26 -30.48 -55.78
N ASP A 410 -8.94 -30.98 -54.59
CA ASP A 410 -9.59 -30.63 -53.32
C ASP A 410 -8.88 -29.53 -52.52
N PHE A 411 -7.63 -29.21 -52.85
CA PHE A 411 -6.79 -28.30 -52.06
C PHE A 411 -5.93 -27.39 -52.96
N PRO A 412 -5.95 -26.07 -52.74
CA PRO A 412 -5.05 -25.15 -53.43
C PRO A 412 -3.60 -25.35 -52.97
N GLY A 413 -2.64 -24.79 -53.72
CA GLY A 413 -1.21 -24.86 -53.36
C GLY A 413 -0.84 -24.05 -52.12
N VAL A 414 -1.62 -23.00 -51.80
CA VAL A 414 -1.41 -22.17 -50.61
C VAL A 414 -2.52 -22.45 -49.60
N LEU A 415 -2.13 -22.88 -48.40
CA LEU A 415 -3.05 -23.22 -47.31
C LEU A 415 -2.89 -22.22 -46.14
N ALA A 416 -3.99 -21.93 -45.44
CA ALA A 416 -4.00 -21.12 -44.23
C ALA A 416 -3.50 -21.93 -43.00
N PRO A 417 -3.10 -21.31 -41.87
CA PRO A 417 -2.78 -22.06 -40.66
C PRO A 417 -3.98 -22.88 -40.20
N GLY A 418 -3.76 -24.11 -39.76
CA GLY A 418 -4.85 -24.99 -39.36
C GLY A 418 -4.45 -26.45 -39.25
N ARG A 419 -5.42 -27.27 -38.84
CA ARG A 419 -5.29 -28.73 -38.77
C ARG A 419 -6.01 -29.36 -39.96
N TYR A 420 -5.31 -30.19 -40.71
CA TYR A 420 -5.77 -30.78 -41.97
C TYR A 420 -5.90 -32.31 -41.85
N GLY A 421 -6.89 -32.86 -42.54
CA GLY A 421 -7.13 -34.30 -42.63
C GLY A 421 -7.99 -34.88 -41.51
N ARG A 422 -8.34 -34.07 -40.49
CA ARG A 422 -9.19 -34.44 -39.35
C ARG A 422 -10.54 -33.74 -39.47
N GLY A 423 -11.63 -34.45 -39.18
CA GLY A 423 -12.99 -33.89 -39.19
C GLY A 423 -13.21 -32.82 -38.11
N SER A 424 -14.22 -31.97 -38.32
CA SER A 424 -14.62 -30.92 -37.38
C SER A 424 -15.42 -31.52 -36.21
N GLY A 425 -14.72 -32.05 -35.21
CA GLY A 425 -15.32 -32.59 -33.99
C GLY A 425 -14.31 -33.43 -33.18
N SER A 426 -14.57 -33.62 -31.89
CA SER A 426 -13.72 -34.42 -30.98
C SER A 426 -13.73 -35.94 -31.27
N GLY A 427 -14.33 -36.39 -32.37
CA GLY A 427 -14.34 -37.77 -32.84
C GLY A 427 -13.53 -37.90 -34.13
N GLY A 428 -12.45 -38.70 -34.10
CA GLY A 428 -11.43 -38.85 -35.14
C GLY A 428 -11.89 -39.45 -36.47
N ILE A 429 -12.80 -38.76 -37.16
CA ILE A 429 -13.20 -39.05 -38.54
C ILE A 429 -12.17 -38.41 -39.47
N CYS A 430 -11.74 -39.17 -40.46
CA CYS A 430 -10.81 -38.75 -41.49
C CYS A 430 -11.49 -37.81 -42.49
N ASP A 431 -10.83 -36.74 -42.92
CA ASP A 431 -11.26 -36.01 -44.12
C ASP A 431 -11.08 -36.91 -45.35
N PRO A 432 -12.16 -37.29 -46.07
CA PRO A 432 -12.07 -38.17 -47.23
C PRO A 432 -11.12 -37.65 -48.32
N ARG A 433 -10.93 -36.32 -48.41
CA ARG A 433 -10.05 -35.68 -49.39
C ARG A 433 -8.57 -35.90 -49.10
N LEU A 434 -8.23 -36.33 -47.88
CA LEU A 434 -6.87 -36.67 -47.43
C LEU A 434 -6.77 -38.15 -47.02
N MET A 435 -7.54 -39.00 -47.69
CA MET A 435 -7.41 -40.45 -47.60
C MET A 435 -6.69 -41.01 -48.83
N TRP A 436 -5.78 -41.95 -48.60
CA TRP A 436 -5.10 -42.68 -49.66
C TRP A 436 -5.52 -44.14 -49.66
N ASP A 437 -5.95 -44.64 -50.81
CA ASP A 437 -6.52 -45.98 -51.01
C ASP A 437 -5.57 -46.94 -51.75
N GLY A 438 -4.29 -46.55 -51.89
CA GLY A 438 -3.28 -47.34 -52.58
C GLY A 438 -3.27 -47.20 -54.11
N ARG A 439 -3.98 -46.21 -54.68
CA ARG A 439 -3.91 -45.90 -56.12
C ARG A 439 -2.99 -44.71 -56.42
N ALA A 440 -2.46 -44.68 -57.64
CA ALA A 440 -1.69 -43.55 -58.15
C ALA A 440 -2.59 -42.36 -58.59
N ASP A 441 -1.97 -41.27 -59.06
CA ASP A 441 -2.68 -40.09 -59.60
C ASP A 441 -3.64 -40.45 -60.75
N ASP A 442 -3.26 -41.37 -61.62
CA ASP A 442 -4.05 -41.86 -62.78
C ASP A 442 -5.09 -42.95 -62.43
N GLY A 443 -5.18 -43.33 -61.15
CA GLY A 443 -6.14 -44.32 -60.64
C GLY A 443 -5.71 -45.79 -60.73
N HIS A 444 -4.54 -46.11 -61.29
CA HIS A 444 -4.08 -47.52 -61.30
C HIS A 444 -3.70 -47.99 -59.88
N PRO A 445 -3.96 -49.27 -59.53
CA PRO A 445 -3.59 -49.82 -58.23
C PRO A 445 -2.07 -50.02 -58.14
N LEU A 446 -1.48 -49.62 -57.02
CA LEU A 446 -0.05 -49.78 -56.77
C LEU A 446 0.26 -51.14 -56.13
N PRO A 447 1.49 -51.68 -56.26
CA PRO A 447 1.85 -52.93 -55.60
C PRO A 447 1.94 -52.76 -54.08
N ALA A 448 1.77 -53.87 -53.36
CA ALA A 448 2.08 -53.93 -51.93
C ALA A 448 3.54 -53.51 -51.69
N GLY A 449 3.78 -52.72 -50.65
CA GLY A 449 5.11 -52.20 -50.36
C GLY A 449 5.12 -51.04 -49.37
N VAL A 450 6.29 -50.42 -49.25
CA VAL A 450 6.49 -49.24 -48.42
C VAL A 450 6.49 -47.99 -49.29
N TYR A 451 5.77 -46.97 -48.85
CA TYR A 451 5.66 -45.66 -49.49
C TYR A 451 5.97 -44.56 -48.47
N LEU A 452 6.18 -43.34 -48.95
CA LEU A 452 6.47 -42.18 -48.09
C LEU A 452 5.44 -41.08 -48.32
N ALA A 453 4.73 -40.67 -47.28
CA ALA A 453 4.06 -39.38 -47.27
C ALA A 453 5.10 -38.28 -47.07
N LYS A 454 5.18 -37.35 -48.01
CA LYS A 454 6.07 -36.19 -47.99
C LYS A 454 5.23 -34.93 -47.84
N LEU A 455 5.44 -34.21 -46.73
CA LEU A 455 4.93 -32.85 -46.55
C LEU A 455 6.08 -31.87 -46.75
N LYS A 456 5.93 -30.95 -47.70
CA LYS A 456 6.85 -29.84 -47.94
C LYS A 456 6.11 -28.52 -47.75
N VAL A 457 6.65 -27.68 -46.87
CA VAL A 457 6.21 -26.31 -46.60
C VAL A 457 7.46 -25.42 -46.64
N ALA A 458 7.33 -24.10 -46.77
CA ALA A 458 8.47 -23.19 -46.75
C ALA A 458 9.41 -23.46 -45.55
N GLY A 459 10.64 -23.88 -45.84
CA GLY A 459 11.66 -24.20 -44.83
C GLY A 459 11.52 -25.56 -44.11
N LEU A 460 10.45 -26.33 -44.38
CA LEU A 460 10.19 -27.61 -43.71
C LEU A 460 9.89 -28.73 -44.72
N LEU A 461 10.63 -29.83 -44.61
CA LEU A 461 10.42 -31.04 -45.40
C LEU A 461 10.38 -32.26 -44.47
N VAL A 462 9.22 -32.92 -44.37
CA VAL A 462 9.00 -34.04 -43.46
C VAL A 462 8.47 -35.25 -44.22
N PHE A 463 8.95 -36.44 -43.84
CA PHE A 463 8.51 -37.71 -44.38
C PHE A 463 7.89 -38.60 -43.30
N LYS A 464 6.87 -39.38 -43.67
CA LYS A 464 6.31 -40.46 -42.85
C LYS A 464 6.17 -41.72 -43.67
N ARG A 465 6.61 -42.84 -43.09
CA ARG A 465 6.53 -44.17 -43.72
C ARG A 465 5.10 -44.67 -43.74
N ILE A 466 4.64 -45.13 -44.89
CA ILE A 466 3.35 -45.79 -45.08
C ILE A 466 3.63 -47.24 -45.53
N VAL A 467 2.96 -48.21 -44.93
CA VAL A 467 3.03 -49.62 -45.31
C VAL A 467 1.70 -50.01 -45.95
N PHE A 468 1.72 -50.28 -47.24
CA PHE A 468 0.55 -50.71 -48.02
C PHE A 468 0.64 -52.21 -48.29
N ARG A 469 -0.39 -52.98 -47.92
CA ARG A 469 -0.44 -54.44 -48.04
C ARG A 469 -0.93 -54.94 -49.40
N GLY A 470 -1.23 -54.03 -50.33
CA GLY A 470 -1.92 -54.38 -51.57
C GLY A 470 -3.44 -54.45 -51.35
N LYS A 471 -4.18 -54.34 -52.46
CA LYS A 471 -5.62 -54.60 -52.50
C LYS A 471 -5.88 -56.02 -52.96
#